data_AF-A0A8H4TJY5-F1
#
_entry.id   AF-A0A8H4TJY5-F1
#
_cell.length_a   1.000
_cell.length_b   1.000
_cell.length_c   1.000
_cell.angle_alpha   90.00
_cell.angle_beta   90.00
_cell.angle_gamma   90.00
#
_symmetry.space_group_name_H-M   'P 1'
#
loop_
_entity.id
_entity.type
_entity.pdbx_description
1 polymer ?
#
loop_
_entity_poly.entity_id
_entity_poly.type
_entity_poly.pdbx_seq_one_letter_code
_entity_poly.pdbx_strand_id
1 'polypeptide(L)'
;MNLQFSNGRLYLDTPSRDQMMAKGFDREAYEYSCNTGMYKTSQKQEITQKQKRKLRASAFLVKLNGPLNSVKAVVEAAGLPSSTGEVSTATDLFGQACSFYEINGMDKIAIEAFLKASPTHSTFTPTFVQCMQARKTLSFESLYPTLGIDPTLPQHRPQELSRSPWPAQNEYPVWYFFYGTFTDPSVILRILGIQPTYRSAKIRGGVLKARGQYKALVDDQKGLGVLHGKAFLVENMEQEAILRIYETKAYEVVRCSIEMEGGDSINGLTFRLIEETID
;
A
#
# COMPACT_ATOMS: atom_id res chain seq x y z
N MET A 1 5.91 -11.43 -4.59
CA MET A 1 6.41 -11.84 -3.27
C MET A 1 5.20 -12.09 -2.39
N ASN A 2 4.78 -13.35 -2.25
CA ASN A 2 3.53 -13.66 -1.54
C ASN A 2 3.79 -13.74 -0.05
N LEU A 3 3.12 -12.87 0.71
CA LEU A 3 3.05 -12.93 2.17
C LEU A 3 1.76 -13.66 2.53
N GLN A 4 1.86 -14.87 3.07
CA GLN A 4 0.72 -15.53 3.70
C GLN A 4 0.75 -15.27 5.21
N PHE A 5 -0.42 -14.97 5.75
CA PHE A 5 -0.62 -14.71 7.17
C PHE A 5 -1.36 -15.90 7.78
N SER A 6 -0.79 -16.50 8.82
CA SER A 6 -1.49 -17.46 9.67
C SER A 6 -1.06 -17.27 11.12
N ASN A 7 -2.02 -17.39 12.05
CA ASN A 7 -1.82 -17.35 13.50
C ASN A 7 -0.93 -16.19 14.00
N GLY A 8 -1.06 -14.99 13.39
CA GLY A 8 -0.34 -13.78 13.79
C GLY A 8 1.18 -13.83 13.57
N ARG A 9 1.71 -14.73 12.72
CA ARG A 9 3.15 -14.86 12.43
C ARG A 9 3.46 -14.76 10.95
N LEU A 10 4.60 -14.12 10.66
CA LEU A 10 5.20 -14.08 9.33
C LEU A 10 6.08 -15.31 9.15
N TYR A 11 5.78 -16.13 8.15
CA TYR A 11 6.63 -17.25 7.73
C TYR A 11 7.23 -16.96 6.35
N LEU A 12 8.49 -17.38 6.17
CA LEU A 12 9.23 -17.27 4.91
C LEU A 12 9.46 -18.67 4.36
N ASP A 13 8.79 -19.00 3.26
CA ASP A 13 9.05 -20.21 2.47
C ASP A 13 8.91 -19.88 0.98
N THR A 14 9.68 -20.57 0.13
CA THR A 14 9.84 -20.26 -1.30
C THR A 14 9.71 -21.52 -2.16
N PRO A 15 8.53 -21.81 -2.73
CA PRO A 15 8.33 -22.96 -3.60
C PRO A 15 9.05 -22.78 -4.94
N SER A 16 9.47 -23.90 -5.55
CA SER A 16 10.17 -23.88 -6.84
C SER A 16 9.24 -23.56 -8.01
N ARG A 17 9.76 -22.77 -8.95
CA ARG A 17 9.16 -22.37 -10.24
C ARG A 17 8.33 -23.47 -10.92
N ASP A 18 8.90 -24.66 -11.03
CA ASP A 18 8.33 -25.72 -11.88
C ASP A 18 7.07 -26.36 -11.26
N GLN A 19 6.87 -26.22 -9.94
CA GLN A 19 5.66 -26.70 -9.25
C GLN A 19 4.44 -25.78 -9.45
N MET A 20 4.64 -24.53 -9.87
CA MET A 20 3.56 -23.55 -10.04
C MET A 20 2.96 -23.55 -11.44
N MET A 21 3.75 -23.79 -12.48
CA MET A 21 3.28 -23.80 -13.88
C MET A 21 2.23 -24.89 -14.14
N ALA A 22 2.29 -26.02 -13.43
CA ALA A 22 1.35 -27.14 -13.57
C ALA A 22 -0.08 -26.89 -13.02
N LYS A 23 -0.36 -25.70 -12.47
CA LYS A 23 -1.63 -25.40 -11.75
C LYS A 23 -2.47 -24.25 -12.30
N GLY A 24 -2.13 -23.71 -13.48
CA GLY A 24 -2.99 -22.76 -14.20
C GLY A 24 -3.24 -21.42 -13.49
N PHE A 25 -2.24 -20.89 -12.78
CA PHE A 25 -2.38 -19.66 -11.99
C PHE A 25 -2.46 -18.37 -12.83
N ASP A 26 -3.38 -17.49 -12.46
CA ASP A 26 -3.47 -16.13 -12.99
C ASP A 26 -2.34 -15.23 -12.42
N ARG A 27 -1.35 -14.97 -13.28
CA ARG A 27 -0.96 -13.57 -13.63
C ARG A 27 -0.23 -12.71 -12.59
N GLU A 28 0.38 -13.36 -11.61
CA GLU A 28 1.70 -13.02 -11.01
C GLU A 28 1.92 -11.57 -10.50
N ALA A 29 1.02 -10.97 -9.70
CA ALA A 29 1.25 -9.67 -9.03
C ALA A 29 1.74 -8.56 -10.00
N TYR A 30 1.09 -8.51 -11.17
CA TYR A 30 1.73 -8.46 -12.49
C TYR A 30 3.24 -8.13 -12.56
N GLU A 31 4.04 -9.20 -12.60
CA GLU A 31 5.43 -9.37 -13.05
C GLU A 31 6.40 -8.26 -12.61
N TYR A 32 6.19 -7.04 -13.13
CA TYR A 32 7.11 -5.95 -13.01
C TYR A 32 6.89 -5.06 -11.77
N SER A 33 7.54 -5.47 -10.68
CA SER A 33 8.49 -4.53 -10.05
C SER A 33 9.73 -4.25 -10.95
N CYS A 34 9.83 -4.97 -12.09
CA CYS A 34 10.79 -4.90 -13.21
C CYS A 34 10.81 -3.86 -14.55
N ASN A 35 12.22 -4.05 -14.70
CA ASN A 35 13.43 -4.13 -13.85
C ASN A 35 13.43 -3.17 -12.66
N THR A 36 13.75 -3.74 -11.48
CA THR A 36 14.28 -3.08 -10.28
C THR A 36 15.05 -1.82 -10.66
N GLY A 37 14.36 -0.67 -10.57
CA GLY A 37 14.51 0.49 -11.48
C GLY A 37 15.83 1.24 -11.44
N MET A 38 16.90 0.62 -11.92
CA MET A 38 18.22 1.19 -12.20
C MET A 38 18.90 1.91 -11.02
N TYR A 39 18.89 1.32 -9.83
CA TYR A 39 19.87 1.67 -8.79
C TYR A 39 21.20 0.92 -8.95
N LYS A 40 21.80 1.10 -10.14
CA LYS A 40 23.24 0.89 -10.41
C LYS A 40 23.82 2.12 -11.12
N THR A 41 23.74 3.27 -10.44
CA THR A 41 24.47 4.49 -10.85
C THR A 41 25.36 4.95 -9.71
N SER A 42 26.56 4.38 -9.62
CA SER A 42 27.65 4.96 -8.83
C SER A 42 28.19 6.19 -9.55
N GLN A 43 27.50 7.33 -9.43
CA GLN A 43 28.05 8.65 -9.76
C GLN A 43 27.25 9.77 -9.08
N LYS A 44 27.94 10.89 -8.81
CA LYS A 44 27.50 11.98 -7.93
C LYS A 44 26.54 12.94 -8.65
N GLN A 45 25.36 12.45 -9.04
CA GLN A 45 24.29 13.28 -9.63
C GLN A 45 23.33 13.80 -8.56
N GLU A 46 22.83 15.03 -8.74
CA GLU A 46 21.86 15.62 -7.82
C GLU A 46 20.47 15.00 -7.99
N ILE A 47 19.84 14.61 -6.88
CA ILE A 47 18.51 14.01 -6.89
C ILE A 47 17.48 15.07 -7.33
N THR A 48 16.83 14.84 -8.47
CA THR A 48 15.83 15.74 -9.06
C THR A 48 14.63 15.93 -8.14
N GLN A 49 13.88 17.02 -8.32
CA GLN A 49 12.68 17.30 -7.50
C GLN A 49 11.61 16.20 -7.64
N LYS A 50 11.49 15.57 -8.81
CA LYS A 50 10.60 14.42 -9.06
C LYS A 50 11.03 13.18 -8.27
N GLN A 51 12.29 12.81 -8.33
CA GLN A 51 12.85 11.72 -7.52
C GLN A 51 12.68 11.99 -6.01
N LYS A 52 12.92 13.23 -5.55
CA LYS A 52 12.69 13.67 -4.16
C LYS A 52 11.22 13.57 -3.69
N ARG A 53 10.23 13.56 -4.60
CA ARG A 53 8.83 13.23 -4.29
C ARG A 53 8.62 11.71 -4.20
N LYS A 54 9.04 10.96 -5.23
CA LYS A 54 8.95 9.48 -5.31
C LYS A 54 9.62 8.79 -4.10
N LEU A 55 10.71 9.36 -3.59
CA LEU A 55 11.40 8.93 -2.37
C LEU A 55 10.59 9.21 -1.09
N ARG A 56 10.07 10.43 -0.88
CA ARG A 56 9.21 10.74 0.28
C ARG A 56 7.92 9.93 0.32
N ALA A 57 7.39 9.58 -0.85
CA ALA A 57 6.22 8.71 -0.98
C ALA A 57 6.54 7.22 -0.72
N SER A 58 7.81 6.81 -0.72
CA SER A 58 8.22 5.41 -0.53
C SER A 58 8.50 5.13 0.94
N ALA A 59 7.66 4.29 1.57
CA ALA A 59 7.84 3.85 2.95
C ALA A 59 8.79 2.64 3.07
N PHE A 60 9.55 2.60 4.16
CA PHE A 60 10.45 1.51 4.55
C PHE A 60 10.40 1.31 6.06
N LEU A 61 10.58 0.07 6.51
CA LEU A 61 10.86 -0.29 7.89
C LEU A 61 12.36 -0.47 8.09
N VAL A 62 12.98 0.28 8.99
CA VAL A 62 14.37 0.05 9.43
C VAL A 62 14.38 -0.77 10.72
N LYS A 63 15.19 -1.84 10.78
CA LYS A 63 15.36 -2.63 12.01
C LYS A 63 16.08 -1.80 13.07
N LEU A 64 15.54 -1.78 14.29
CA LEU A 64 16.15 -1.12 15.43
C LEU A 64 17.24 -2.01 16.02
N ASN A 65 18.48 -1.87 15.54
CA ASN A 65 19.64 -2.59 16.05
C ASN A 65 20.96 -1.81 15.86
N GLY A 66 22.00 -2.18 16.62
CA GLY A 66 23.33 -1.58 16.51
C GLY A 66 23.31 -0.05 16.75
N PRO A 67 23.94 0.77 15.89
CA PRO A 67 23.86 2.23 15.96
C PRO A 67 22.44 2.81 15.83
N LEU A 68 21.49 2.03 15.31
CA LEU A 68 20.09 2.43 15.11
C LEU A 68 19.14 1.78 16.12
N ASN A 69 19.63 1.42 17.32
CA ASN A 69 18.86 0.68 18.33
C ASN A 69 17.60 1.38 18.90
N SER A 70 17.33 2.63 18.54
CA SER A 70 16.25 3.44 19.10
C SER A 70 15.71 4.45 18.09
N VAL A 71 14.44 4.84 18.24
CA VAL A 71 13.80 5.87 17.41
C VAL A 71 14.60 7.17 17.40
N LYS A 72 15.14 7.58 18.56
CA LYS A 72 15.99 8.77 18.66
C LYS A 72 17.23 8.67 17.75
N ALA A 73 17.95 7.55 17.79
CA ALA A 73 19.14 7.34 16.96
C ALA A 73 18.80 7.30 15.45
N VAL A 74 17.62 6.77 15.08
CA VAL A 74 17.13 6.81 13.69
C VAL A 74 16.76 8.22 13.25
N VAL A 75 16.05 9.00 14.08
CA VAL A 75 15.69 10.40 13.83
C VAL A 75 16.95 11.27 13.68
N GLU A 76 17.94 11.06 14.54
CA GLU A 76 19.25 11.72 14.50
C GLU A 76 20.03 11.37 13.22
N ALA A 77 20.15 10.08 12.88
CA ALA A 77 20.81 9.61 11.65
C ALA A 77 20.08 10.02 10.35
N ALA A 78 18.77 10.26 10.41
CA ALA A 78 17.98 10.79 9.30
C ALA A 78 18.04 12.33 9.17
N GLY A 79 18.55 13.04 10.18
CA GLY A 79 18.53 14.50 10.24
C GLY A 79 17.12 15.09 10.44
N LEU A 80 16.21 14.34 11.06
CA LEU A 80 14.83 14.76 11.31
C LEU A 80 14.72 15.53 12.64
N PRO A 81 13.86 16.56 12.73
CA PRO A 81 13.67 17.33 13.97
C PRO A 81 12.85 16.58 15.03
N SER A 82 12.03 15.61 14.62
CA SER A 82 11.13 14.80 15.46
C SER A 82 10.86 13.45 14.80
N SER A 83 10.36 12.48 15.58
CA SER A 83 9.83 11.21 15.07
C SER A 83 8.54 11.41 14.27
N THR A 84 8.47 10.87 13.05
CA THR A 84 7.32 11.02 12.12
C THR A 84 6.63 9.71 11.73
N GLY A 85 7.29 8.56 11.88
CA GLY A 85 6.70 7.22 11.68
C GLY A 85 6.40 6.49 12.99
N GLU A 86 5.81 5.30 12.86
CA GLU A 86 5.44 4.41 13.97
C GLU A 86 6.51 3.33 14.26
N VAL A 87 6.41 2.69 15.43
CA VAL A 87 7.25 1.53 15.82
C VAL A 87 6.43 0.25 15.70
N SER A 88 6.89 -0.69 14.88
CA SER A 88 6.29 -2.04 14.77
C SER A 88 7.16 -3.07 15.51
N THR A 89 6.58 -3.78 16.48
CA THR A 89 7.21 -4.97 17.08
C THR A 89 6.96 -6.21 16.23
N ALA A 90 7.97 -7.06 16.07
CA ALA A 90 7.87 -8.33 15.36
C ALA A 90 8.72 -9.41 16.04
N THR A 91 8.42 -10.67 15.76
CA THR A 91 9.19 -11.82 16.25
C THR A 91 9.92 -12.48 15.08
N ASP A 92 11.20 -12.83 15.26
CA ASP A 92 11.95 -13.57 14.24
C ASP A 92 11.67 -15.09 14.25
N LEU A 93 12.28 -15.81 13.30
CA LEU A 93 12.12 -17.25 13.14
C LEU A 93 12.62 -18.08 14.35
N PHE A 94 13.40 -17.48 15.26
CA PHE A 94 13.91 -18.10 16.48
C PHE A 94 13.13 -17.69 17.72
N GLY A 95 12.03 -16.94 17.56
CA GLY A 95 11.21 -16.46 18.67
C GLY A 95 11.73 -15.18 19.34
N GLN A 96 12.79 -14.56 18.82
CA GLN A 96 13.35 -13.34 19.43
C GLN A 96 12.52 -12.11 19.06
N ALA A 97 12.24 -11.27 20.05
CA ALA A 97 11.60 -9.99 19.83
C ALA A 97 12.55 -9.04 19.10
N CYS A 98 12.04 -8.37 18.07
CA CYS A 98 12.71 -7.29 17.38
C CYS A 98 11.73 -6.14 17.10
N SER A 99 12.28 -4.99 16.73
CA SER A 99 11.48 -3.79 16.49
C SER A 99 11.94 -3.12 15.21
N PHE A 100 10.99 -2.51 14.53
CA PHE A 100 11.20 -1.75 13.31
C PHE A 100 10.60 -0.36 13.46
N TYR A 101 11.17 0.62 12.75
CA TYR A 101 10.66 1.99 12.70
C TYR A 101 10.32 2.37 11.26
N GLU A 102 9.15 2.98 11.03
CA GLU A 102 8.77 3.45 9.69
C GLU A 102 9.48 4.76 9.34
N ILE A 103 10.10 4.78 8.16
CA ILE A 103 10.84 5.90 7.58
C ILE A 103 10.51 6.03 6.09
N ASN A 104 10.71 7.22 5.52
CA ASN A 104 10.57 7.42 4.07
C ASN A 104 11.90 7.24 3.31
N GLY A 105 11.84 7.21 1.98
CA GLY A 105 12.99 6.97 1.11
C GLY A 105 14.08 8.06 1.14
N MET A 106 13.76 9.29 1.55
CA MET A 106 14.79 10.32 1.82
C MET A 106 15.55 10.01 3.11
N ASP A 107 14.82 9.66 4.17
CA ASP A 107 15.37 9.33 5.49
C ASP A 107 16.32 8.13 5.38
N LYS A 108 15.93 7.10 4.61
CA LYS A 108 16.81 5.96 4.28
C LYS A 108 18.15 6.40 3.70
N ILE A 109 18.14 7.35 2.75
CA ILE A 109 19.37 7.86 2.11
C ILE A 109 20.21 8.66 3.11
N ALA A 110 19.58 9.46 3.98
CA ALA A 110 20.28 10.18 5.05
C ALA A 110 20.96 9.22 6.05
N ILE A 111 20.23 8.20 6.53
CA ILE A 111 20.76 7.16 7.43
C ILE A 111 21.92 6.40 6.76
N GLU A 112 21.78 6.03 5.48
CA GLU A 112 22.85 5.38 4.72
C GLU A 112 24.06 6.28 4.46
N ALA A 113 23.92 7.61 4.50
CA ALA A 113 25.02 8.55 4.42
C ALA A 113 25.69 8.74 5.79
N PHE A 114 24.90 8.89 6.86
CA PHE A 114 25.36 9.04 8.25
C PHE A 114 26.22 7.85 8.71
N LEU A 115 25.76 6.62 8.45
CA LEU A 115 26.50 5.40 8.79
C LEU A 115 27.81 5.25 8.00
N LYS A 116 27.86 5.73 6.75
CA LYS A 116 29.08 5.73 5.92
C LYS A 116 30.08 6.83 6.29
N ALA A 117 29.58 7.96 6.81
CA ALA A 117 30.42 9.06 7.27
C ALA A 117 31.09 8.79 8.63
N SER A 118 30.54 7.86 9.41
CA SER A 118 30.98 7.55 10.78
C SER A 118 31.97 6.36 10.81
N PRO A 119 33.27 6.54 11.12
CA PRO A 119 34.24 5.44 11.15
C PRO A 119 33.88 4.33 12.15
N THR A 120 33.18 4.69 13.23
CA THR A 120 32.64 3.80 14.25
C THR A 120 31.53 2.88 13.76
N HIS A 121 30.96 3.13 12.58
CA HIS A 121 29.75 2.46 12.07
C HIS A 121 29.91 1.91 10.65
N SER A 122 31.08 2.06 10.02
CA SER A 122 31.31 1.62 8.63
C SER A 122 31.22 0.11 8.40
N THR A 123 31.25 -0.70 9.47
CA THR A 123 31.07 -2.16 9.45
C THR A 123 29.61 -2.59 9.69
N PHE A 124 28.72 -1.68 10.09
CA PHE A 124 27.32 -1.97 10.36
C PHE A 124 26.47 -1.82 9.09
N THR A 125 25.86 -2.92 8.67
CA THR A 125 24.89 -2.92 7.56
C THR A 125 23.46 -2.81 8.13
N PRO A 126 22.75 -1.69 7.94
CA PRO A 126 21.37 -1.53 8.39
C PRO A 126 20.43 -2.45 7.60
N THR A 127 19.42 -3.01 8.27
CA THR A 127 18.36 -3.79 7.61
C THR A 127 17.17 -2.90 7.30
N PHE A 128 16.91 -2.68 6.01
CA PHE A 128 15.72 -1.98 5.52
C PHE A 128 14.79 -2.96 4.80
N VAL A 129 13.50 -2.97 5.16
CA VAL A 129 12.43 -3.69 4.45
C VAL A 129 11.56 -2.65 3.76
N GLN A 130 11.32 -2.78 2.45
CA GLN A 130 10.42 -1.83 1.77
C GLN A 130 8.96 -2.17 2.08
N CYS A 131 8.18 -1.17 2.49
CA CYS A 131 6.73 -1.29 2.62
C CYS A 131 6.13 -1.41 1.22
N MET A 132 5.86 -2.63 0.78
CA MET A 132 5.30 -2.93 -0.54
C MET A 132 3.77 -2.88 -0.58
N GLN A 133 3.08 -2.59 0.53
CA GLN A 133 1.61 -2.52 0.60
C GLN A 133 1.02 -1.26 -0.07
N ALA A 134 -0.21 -1.38 -0.56
CA ALA A 134 -1.04 -0.26 -0.98
C ALA A 134 -1.25 0.72 0.20
N ARG A 135 -1.16 2.03 -0.06
CA ARG A 135 -1.33 3.04 0.99
C ARG A 135 -2.80 3.22 1.33
N LYS A 136 -3.13 3.43 2.60
CA LYS A 136 -4.45 3.89 3.06
C LYS A 136 -4.22 5.10 3.95
N THR A 137 -4.70 6.26 3.52
CA THR A 137 -4.44 7.56 4.20
C THR A 137 -5.69 8.42 4.07
N LEU A 138 -6.78 7.93 4.64
CA LEU A 138 -8.09 8.56 4.57
C LEU A 138 -8.14 9.75 5.53
N SER A 139 -8.41 10.94 5.00
CA SER A 139 -8.53 12.16 5.80
C SER A 139 -9.78 12.11 6.69
N PHE A 140 -9.64 12.54 7.94
CA PHE A 140 -10.74 12.73 8.89
C PHE A 140 -11.50 14.06 8.67
N GLU A 141 -10.86 15.04 8.03
CA GLU A 141 -11.38 16.40 7.87
C GLU A 141 -11.89 16.70 6.44
N SER A 142 -11.60 15.82 5.48
CA SER A 142 -11.93 16.03 4.07
C SER A 142 -12.24 14.73 3.33
N LEU A 143 -12.87 14.84 2.16
CA LEU A 143 -13.12 13.71 1.26
C LEU A 143 -11.82 13.11 0.66
N TYR A 144 -10.62 13.61 1.00
CA TYR A 144 -9.38 13.03 0.50
C TYR A 144 -9.11 11.62 1.09
N PRO A 145 -8.68 10.63 0.29
CA PRO A 145 -8.91 10.48 -1.15
C PRO A 145 -10.27 9.80 -1.41
N THR A 146 -11.02 10.32 -2.39
CA THR A 146 -12.24 9.69 -2.92
C THR A 146 -12.11 9.58 -4.44
N LEU A 147 -12.55 8.45 -5.00
CA LEU A 147 -12.51 8.19 -6.44
C LEU A 147 -13.36 9.23 -7.20
N GLY A 148 -12.77 9.86 -8.23
CA GLY A 148 -13.43 10.86 -9.07
C GLY A 148 -13.64 12.23 -8.44
N ILE A 149 -13.20 12.45 -7.19
CA ILE A 149 -13.36 13.72 -6.48
C ILE A 149 -11.98 14.35 -6.25
N ASP A 150 -11.79 15.57 -6.74
CA ASP A 150 -10.69 16.46 -6.34
C ASP A 150 -11.14 17.29 -5.12
N PRO A 151 -10.67 17.00 -3.90
CA PRO A 151 -11.08 17.71 -2.68
C PRO A 151 -10.41 19.10 -2.53
N THR A 152 -9.53 19.52 -3.44
CA THR A 152 -8.99 20.89 -3.45
C THR A 152 -10.01 21.90 -3.99
N LEU A 153 -10.96 21.44 -4.81
CA LEU A 153 -11.97 22.30 -5.44
C LEU A 153 -13.02 22.76 -4.42
N PRO A 154 -13.42 24.05 -4.41
CA PRO A 154 -14.31 24.61 -3.39
C PRO A 154 -15.65 23.89 -3.22
N GLN A 155 -16.23 23.35 -4.29
CA GLN A 155 -17.49 22.61 -4.27
C GLN A 155 -17.40 21.21 -3.62
N HIS A 156 -16.19 20.69 -3.40
CA HIS A 156 -15.95 19.41 -2.72
C HIS A 156 -15.44 19.60 -1.28
N ARG A 157 -15.32 20.85 -0.81
CA ARG A 157 -15.07 21.16 0.60
C ARG A 157 -16.30 20.78 1.43
N PRO A 158 -16.16 20.08 2.58
CA PRO A 158 -17.28 19.82 3.48
C PRO A 158 -17.97 21.13 3.89
N GLN A 159 -19.26 21.26 3.56
CA GLN A 159 -20.04 22.46 3.87
C GLN A 159 -20.51 22.50 5.33
N GLU A 160 -20.61 21.33 5.98
CA GLU A 160 -20.79 21.21 7.42
C GLU A 160 -19.63 20.45 8.06
N LEU A 161 -19.19 20.92 9.22
CA LEU A 161 -18.25 20.23 10.11
C LEU A 161 -18.92 19.08 10.91
N SER A 162 -20.18 18.77 10.61
CA SER A 162 -21.05 17.87 11.38
C SER A 162 -20.89 16.38 11.03
N ARG A 163 -20.36 16.05 9.85
CA ARG A 163 -20.24 14.68 9.35
C ARG A 163 -18.82 14.38 8.88
N SER A 164 -18.08 13.65 9.72
CA SER A 164 -16.76 13.10 9.37
C SER A 164 -16.86 12.20 8.11
N PRO A 165 -15.97 12.36 7.13
CA PRO A 165 -15.93 11.54 5.92
C PRO A 165 -15.82 10.04 6.20
N TRP A 166 -16.73 9.27 5.60
CA TRP A 166 -16.91 7.84 5.86
C TRP A 166 -16.61 6.99 4.61
N PRO A 167 -16.03 5.77 4.73
CA PRO A 167 -15.51 5.17 5.96
C PRO A 167 -14.28 5.91 6.55
N ALA A 168 -14.00 5.69 7.82
CA ALA A 168 -12.83 6.19 8.53
C ALA A 168 -11.57 5.35 8.27
N GLN A 169 -10.40 5.90 8.63
CA GLN A 169 -9.08 5.26 8.41
C GLN A 169 -8.99 3.84 8.99
N ASN A 170 -9.59 3.59 10.16
CA ASN A 170 -9.60 2.28 10.83
C ASN A 170 -11.05 1.73 10.98
N GLU A 171 -11.95 2.14 10.09
CA GLU A 171 -13.33 1.64 9.97
C GLU A 171 -13.40 0.12 9.65
N TYR A 172 -13.95 -0.71 10.55
CA TYR A 172 -14.29 -2.11 10.32
C TYR A 172 -15.61 -2.47 11.04
N PRO A 173 -16.44 -3.37 10.48
CA PRO A 173 -16.31 -3.98 9.16
C PRO A 173 -16.63 -2.97 8.04
N VAL A 174 -15.93 -3.05 6.91
CA VAL A 174 -16.01 -2.07 5.81
C VAL A 174 -16.18 -2.72 4.46
N TRP A 175 -17.08 -2.17 3.64
CA TRP A 175 -17.32 -2.67 2.29
C TRP A 175 -16.22 -2.20 1.34
N TYR A 176 -15.55 -3.15 0.70
CA TYR A 176 -14.67 -2.92 -0.43
C TYR A 176 -15.38 -3.24 -1.75
N PHE A 177 -15.21 -2.37 -2.75
CA PHE A 177 -15.51 -2.70 -4.14
C PHE A 177 -14.28 -3.28 -4.82
N PHE A 178 -14.43 -4.48 -5.35
CA PHE A 178 -13.43 -5.22 -6.11
C PHE A 178 -13.75 -5.23 -7.60
N TYR A 179 -12.71 -4.98 -8.38
CA TYR A 179 -12.63 -5.20 -9.83
C TYR A 179 -11.36 -6.03 -10.10
N GLY A 180 -11.25 -6.67 -11.27
CA GLY A 180 -10.07 -7.48 -11.58
C GLY A 180 -9.93 -8.72 -10.68
N THR A 181 -8.71 -9.03 -10.23
CA THR A 181 -8.34 -10.31 -9.60
C THR A 181 -9.10 -10.62 -8.31
N PHE A 182 -9.43 -9.62 -7.49
CA PHE A 182 -10.24 -9.85 -6.28
C PHE A 182 -11.72 -10.18 -6.57
N THR A 183 -12.15 -10.21 -7.83
CA THR A 183 -13.50 -10.73 -8.17
C THR A 183 -13.53 -12.25 -8.33
N ASP A 184 -12.39 -12.93 -8.39
CA ASP A 184 -12.29 -14.39 -8.38
C ASP A 184 -12.34 -14.93 -6.92
N PRO A 185 -13.27 -15.84 -6.58
CA PRO A 185 -13.25 -16.53 -5.30
C PRO A 185 -11.93 -17.23 -4.96
N SER A 186 -11.22 -17.77 -5.97
CA SER A 186 -9.99 -18.56 -5.74
C SER A 186 -8.85 -17.71 -5.18
N VAL A 187 -8.75 -16.44 -5.62
CA VAL A 187 -7.74 -15.50 -5.15
C VAL A 187 -7.94 -15.16 -3.68
N ILE A 188 -9.18 -14.84 -3.26
CA ILE A 188 -9.48 -14.51 -1.86
C ILE A 188 -9.31 -15.73 -0.95
N LEU A 189 -9.77 -16.91 -1.36
CA LEU A 189 -9.58 -18.15 -0.60
C LEU A 189 -8.08 -18.46 -0.38
N ARG A 190 -7.23 -18.21 -1.39
CA ARG A 190 -5.77 -18.42 -1.32
C ARG A 190 -5.04 -17.44 -0.40
N ILE A 191 -5.50 -16.19 -0.27
CA ILE A 191 -4.79 -15.14 0.48
C ILE A 191 -5.39 -14.87 1.87
N LEU A 192 -6.72 -14.90 2.03
CA LEU A 192 -7.41 -14.69 3.31
C LEU A 192 -7.78 -16.01 4.01
N GLY A 193 -7.70 -17.15 3.33
CA GLY A 193 -8.09 -18.46 3.89
C GLY A 193 -9.61 -18.69 4.03
N ILE A 194 -10.43 -17.74 3.57
CA ILE A 194 -11.90 -17.75 3.69
C ILE A 194 -12.59 -17.82 2.32
N GLN A 195 -13.74 -18.50 2.28
CA GLN A 195 -14.60 -18.51 1.09
C GLN A 195 -15.36 -17.16 1.01
N PRO A 196 -15.16 -16.34 -0.04
CA PRO A 196 -15.79 -15.01 -0.07
C PRO A 196 -17.27 -15.05 -0.41
N THR A 197 -18.05 -14.24 0.31
CA THR A 197 -19.42 -13.87 -0.07
C THR A 197 -19.38 -12.49 -0.75
N TYR A 198 -19.93 -12.41 -1.96
CA TYR A 198 -19.97 -11.18 -2.76
C TYR A 198 -21.42 -10.72 -2.98
N ARG A 199 -21.66 -9.41 -2.99
CA ARG A 199 -22.83 -8.79 -3.67
C ARG A 199 -22.37 -8.24 -5.02
N SER A 200 -23.16 -8.41 -6.08
CA SER A 200 -22.91 -7.69 -7.34
C SER A 200 -23.02 -6.19 -7.10
N ALA A 201 -22.13 -5.38 -7.69
CA ALA A 201 -22.09 -3.95 -7.46
C ALA A 201 -21.53 -3.19 -8.65
N LYS A 202 -21.65 -1.86 -8.60
CA LYS A 202 -20.97 -0.93 -9.51
C LYS A 202 -20.57 0.35 -8.77
N ILE A 203 -19.58 1.06 -9.29
CA ILE A 203 -19.10 2.35 -8.78
C ILE A 203 -19.09 3.41 -9.89
N ARG A 204 -18.95 4.69 -9.51
CA ARG A 204 -18.82 5.84 -10.42
C ARG A 204 -17.54 6.64 -10.16
N GLY A 205 -17.24 7.58 -11.05
CA GLY A 205 -16.10 8.50 -10.91
C GLY A 205 -14.74 7.88 -11.26
N GLY A 206 -14.72 6.64 -11.74
CA GLY A 206 -13.50 5.95 -12.13
C GLY A 206 -13.66 5.16 -13.42
N VAL A 207 -12.55 4.97 -14.12
CA VAL A 207 -12.46 4.25 -15.39
C VAL A 207 -11.28 3.27 -15.39
N LEU A 208 -11.45 2.12 -16.04
CA LEU A 208 -10.36 1.18 -16.27
C LEU A 208 -9.51 1.63 -17.47
N LYS A 209 -8.34 2.22 -17.22
CA LYS A 209 -7.33 2.47 -18.27
C LYS A 209 -6.59 1.16 -18.59
N ALA A 210 -6.38 0.89 -19.87
CA ALA A 210 -5.57 -0.24 -20.32
C ALA A 210 -4.07 0.05 -20.11
N ARG A 211 -3.30 -0.96 -19.68
CA ARG A 211 -1.84 -0.88 -19.45
C ARG A 211 -1.18 -2.15 -19.99
N GLY A 212 -0.74 -2.09 -21.24
CA GLY A 212 -0.49 -3.30 -22.02
C GLY A 212 -1.75 -4.18 -22.03
N GLN A 213 -1.63 -5.39 -21.49
CA GLN A 213 -2.72 -6.35 -21.32
C GLN A 213 -3.57 -6.18 -20.04
N TYR A 214 -3.25 -5.22 -19.15
CA TYR A 214 -3.95 -5.01 -17.86
C TYR A 214 -5.00 -3.91 -17.92
N LYS A 215 -5.91 -3.91 -16.94
CA LYS A 215 -6.89 -2.86 -16.70
C LYS A 215 -6.79 -2.42 -15.24
N ALA A 216 -6.49 -1.15 -15.01
CA ALA A 216 -6.35 -0.59 -13.66
C ALA A 216 -7.29 0.60 -13.47
N LEU A 217 -7.89 0.72 -12.27
CA LEU A 217 -8.81 1.81 -11.95
C LEU A 217 -8.05 3.10 -11.66
N VAL A 218 -8.50 4.17 -12.30
CA VAL A 218 -8.06 5.55 -12.07
C VAL A 218 -9.29 6.46 -12.12
N ASP A 219 -9.14 7.72 -11.71
CA ASP A 219 -10.24 8.68 -11.77
C ASP A 219 -10.70 8.94 -13.20
N ASP A 220 -12.02 9.00 -13.40
CA ASP A 220 -12.62 9.55 -14.62
C ASP A 220 -12.86 11.05 -14.43
N GLN A 221 -12.03 11.86 -15.09
CA GLN A 221 -12.15 13.32 -15.12
C GLN A 221 -13.49 13.83 -15.67
N LYS A 222 -14.29 12.98 -16.34
CA LYS A 222 -15.64 13.31 -16.82
C LYS A 222 -16.76 12.91 -15.85
N GLY A 223 -16.48 12.07 -14.85
CA GLY A 223 -17.47 11.56 -13.90
C GLY A 223 -18.55 10.65 -14.50
N LEU A 224 -18.43 10.23 -15.76
CA LEU A 224 -19.44 9.44 -16.50
C LEU A 224 -19.16 7.93 -16.45
N GLY A 225 -17.94 7.54 -16.12
CA GLY A 225 -17.53 6.14 -15.97
C GLY A 225 -18.37 5.41 -14.91
N VAL A 226 -19.00 4.31 -15.33
CA VAL A 226 -19.63 3.32 -14.45
C VAL A 226 -18.84 2.01 -14.59
N LEU A 227 -18.32 1.51 -13.47
CA LEU A 227 -17.57 0.26 -13.43
C LEU A 227 -18.34 -0.79 -12.63
N HIS A 228 -18.68 -1.91 -13.27
CA HIS A 228 -19.29 -3.08 -12.62
C HIS A 228 -18.22 -3.99 -12.01
N GLY A 229 -18.57 -4.64 -10.90
CA GLY A 229 -17.67 -5.49 -10.12
C GLY A 229 -18.41 -6.15 -8.96
N LYS A 230 -17.72 -6.39 -7.84
CA LYS A 230 -18.27 -7.07 -6.67
C LYS A 230 -17.99 -6.28 -5.39
N ALA A 231 -18.99 -6.15 -4.52
CA ALA A 231 -18.79 -5.69 -3.16
C ALA A 231 -18.47 -6.88 -2.25
N PHE A 232 -17.46 -6.71 -1.41
CA PHE A 232 -16.99 -7.67 -0.41
C PHE A 232 -16.88 -6.96 0.95
N LEU A 233 -17.26 -7.64 2.03
CA LEU A 233 -17.16 -7.08 3.38
C LEU A 233 -15.82 -7.50 3.99
N VAL A 234 -14.96 -6.52 4.28
CA VAL A 234 -13.71 -6.72 5.02
C VAL A 234 -13.98 -6.53 6.50
N GLU A 235 -13.82 -7.59 7.28
CA GLU A 235 -14.31 -7.68 8.66
C GLU A 235 -13.34 -7.04 9.67
N ASN A 236 -12.05 -6.99 9.35
CA ASN A 236 -10.99 -6.58 10.28
C ASN A 236 -9.74 -6.05 9.55
N MET A 237 -8.80 -5.51 10.35
CA MET A 237 -7.57 -4.90 9.88
C MET A 237 -6.60 -5.90 9.24
N GLU A 238 -6.60 -7.15 9.70
CA GLU A 238 -5.74 -8.23 9.21
C GLU A 238 -6.12 -8.64 7.78
N GLN A 239 -7.42 -8.82 7.51
CA GLN A 239 -7.94 -9.04 6.16
C GLN A 239 -7.58 -7.87 5.23
N GLU A 240 -7.73 -6.62 5.70
CA GLU A 240 -7.36 -5.45 4.90
C GLU A 240 -5.86 -5.39 4.60
N ALA A 241 -5.01 -5.67 5.60
CA ALA A 241 -3.56 -5.67 5.42
C ALA A 241 -3.11 -6.66 4.34
N ILE A 242 -3.70 -7.87 4.31
CA ILE A 242 -3.41 -8.87 3.27
C ILE A 242 -3.84 -8.37 1.88
N LEU A 243 -5.03 -7.79 1.74
CA LEU A 243 -5.52 -7.23 0.47
C LEU A 243 -4.62 -6.10 -0.02
N ARG A 244 -4.26 -5.16 0.86
CA ARG A 244 -3.33 -4.05 0.56
C ARG A 244 -1.94 -4.54 0.18
N ILE A 245 -1.46 -5.61 0.81
CA ILE A 245 -0.19 -6.25 0.46
C ILE A 245 -0.25 -6.89 -0.93
N TYR A 246 -1.37 -7.50 -1.34
CA TYR A 246 -1.52 -8.17 -2.63
C TYR A 246 -1.57 -7.19 -3.81
N GLU A 247 -2.33 -6.09 -3.72
CA GLU A 247 -2.37 -5.05 -4.78
C GLU A 247 -1.04 -4.28 -4.88
N THR A 248 -0.33 -4.18 -3.77
CA THR A 248 0.95 -3.47 -3.60
C THR A 248 0.89 -1.93 -3.69
N LYS A 249 2.02 -1.29 -3.36
CA LYS A 249 2.29 0.16 -3.39
C LYS A 249 2.06 0.87 -4.74
N ALA A 250 1.75 0.13 -5.80
CA ALA A 250 1.27 0.71 -7.06
C ALA A 250 -0.15 1.30 -6.90
N TYR A 251 -0.89 0.86 -5.89
CA TYR A 251 -2.24 1.31 -5.58
C TYR A 251 -2.31 2.03 -4.22
N GLU A 252 -3.40 2.77 -4.07
CA GLU A 252 -3.88 3.37 -2.83
C GLU A 252 -5.34 2.95 -2.59
N VAL A 253 -5.74 2.92 -1.32
CA VAL A 253 -7.12 2.73 -0.88
C VAL A 253 -7.80 4.09 -0.85
N VAL A 254 -8.90 4.22 -1.60
CA VAL A 254 -9.70 5.45 -1.70
C VAL A 254 -11.16 5.16 -1.35
N ARG A 255 -11.87 6.19 -0.87
CA ARG A 255 -13.33 6.11 -0.68
C ARG A 255 -14.04 6.06 -2.04
N CYS A 256 -15.19 5.41 -2.09
CA CYS A 256 -16.08 5.39 -3.25
C CYS A 256 -17.55 5.17 -2.81
N SER A 257 -18.48 5.58 -3.67
CA SER A 257 -19.89 5.18 -3.54
C SER A 257 -20.11 3.88 -4.31
N ILE A 258 -20.61 2.86 -3.62
CA ILE A 258 -20.89 1.52 -4.14
C ILE A 258 -22.40 1.38 -4.29
N GLU A 259 -22.89 1.36 -5.52
CA GLU A 259 -24.27 0.98 -5.84
C GLU A 259 -24.35 -0.55 -5.92
N MET A 260 -25.03 -1.19 -4.98
CA MET A 260 -25.25 -2.63 -4.93
C MET A 260 -26.44 -3.05 -5.79
N GLU A 261 -26.42 -4.31 -6.25
CA GLU A 261 -27.60 -4.97 -6.79
C GLU A 261 -28.70 -5.04 -5.70
N GLY A 262 -29.87 -4.52 -6.04
CA GLY A 262 -30.93 -4.11 -5.09
C GLY A 262 -31.22 -2.60 -5.10
N GLY A 263 -30.24 -1.76 -5.45
CA GLY A 263 -30.38 -0.30 -5.51
C GLY A 263 -29.82 0.44 -4.29
N ASP A 264 -29.40 -0.27 -3.24
CA ASP A 264 -28.69 0.31 -2.10
C ASP A 264 -27.41 1.03 -2.57
N SER A 265 -27.20 2.26 -2.12
CA SER A 265 -25.92 2.95 -2.27
C SER A 265 -25.26 3.12 -0.91
N ILE A 266 -24.00 2.68 -0.79
CA ILE A 266 -23.23 2.78 0.44
C ILE A 266 -21.88 3.46 0.19
N ASN A 267 -21.32 4.08 1.23
CA ASN A 267 -19.93 4.52 1.21
C ASN A 267 -19.02 3.33 1.56
N GLY A 268 -18.01 3.09 0.72
CA GLY A 268 -17.05 2.01 0.89
C GLY A 268 -15.68 2.40 0.36
N LEU A 269 -14.80 1.41 0.22
CA LEU A 269 -13.41 1.59 -0.19
C LEU A 269 -13.12 0.85 -1.50
N THR A 270 -12.12 1.28 -2.26
CA THR A 270 -11.60 0.54 -3.41
C THR A 270 -10.13 0.88 -3.64
N PHE A 271 -9.45 0.07 -4.45
CA PHE A 271 -8.06 0.29 -4.84
C PHE A 271 -7.99 1.17 -6.10
N ARG A 272 -7.31 2.31 -6.04
CA ARG A 272 -7.01 3.19 -7.18
C ARG A 272 -5.52 3.13 -7.49
N LEU A 273 -5.15 3.08 -8.77
CA LEU A 273 -3.75 3.07 -9.18
C LEU A 273 -3.13 4.47 -9.04
N ILE A 274 -1.97 4.55 -8.40
CA ILE A 274 -1.22 5.80 -8.22
C ILE A 274 -0.52 6.18 -9.53
N GLU A 275 -1.05 7.17 -10.26
CA GLU A 275 -0.47 7.58 -11.55
C GLU A 275 0.94 8.23 -11.43
N GLU A 276 1.37 8.67 -10.23
CA GLU A 276 2.77 9.10 -9.97
C GLU A 276 3.84 7.99 -10.15
N THR A 277 3.42 6.72 -10.24
CA THR A 277 4.36 5.59 -10.38
C THR A 277 4.99 5.53 -11.77
N ILE A 278 4.41 6.25 -12.74
CA ILE A 278 4.75 6.29 -14.17
C ILE A 278 5.83 7.36 -14.41
N ASP A 279 6.65 7.14 -15.44
CA ASP A 279 7.93 7.80 -15.74
C ASP A 279 9.12 7.31 -14.88
#